data_AF-A0A1B6GFH6-F1
#
_entry.id   AF-A0A1B6GFH6-F1
#
_cell.length_a   1.000
_cell.length_b   1.000
_cell.length_c   1.000
_cell.angle_alpha   90.00
_cell.angle_beta   90.00
_cell.angle_gamma   90.00
#
_symmetry.space_group_name_H-M   'P 1'
#
loop_
_entity.id
_entity.type
_entity.pdbx_description
1 polymer ?
#
loop_
_entity_poly.entity_id
_entity_poly.type
_entity_poly.pdbx_seq_one_letter_code
_entity_poly.pdbx_strand_id
1 'polypeptide(L)'
;LDDPDNIRNLRHTFLLYSWHYYVLKLLDLADTLFMVLRKKDSHITFLHLYHHTAMVFFTWYSNRFIKAQQATIPAFINLVVHTIMYLYYFLATFGPEMQKYLWWKRHLTKIQLGQFALVILYLWLLYHKDCDVSQAFNVIWIINVCVITAFFVNFYIQTYIIRPRQTHENRLHHKIT
;
A
#
# COMPACT_ATOMS: atom_id res chain seq x y z
N LEU A 1 -5.50 19.22 -29.74
CA LEU A 1 -5.62 18.08 -28.79
C LEU A 1 -6.24 16.84 -29.47
N ASP A 2 -6.60 16.91 -30.75
CA ASP A 2 -7.26 15.84 -31.52
C ASP A 2 -6.36 15.18 -32.58
N ASP A 3 -5.06 15.04 -32.30
CA ASP A 3 -4.21 14.23 -33.19
C ASP A 3 -4.35 12.74 -32.79
N PRO A 4 -4.95 11.88 -33.64
CA PRO A 4 -5.16 10.47 -33.34
C PRO A 4 -3.83 9.71 -33.09
N ASP A 5 -2.72 10.19 -33.63
CA ASP A 5 -1.40 9.61 -33.37
C ASP A 5 -0.95 9.88 -31.93
N ASN A 6 -1.23 11.08 -31.42
CA ASN A 6 -0.89 11.44 -30.05
C ASN A 6 -1.72 10.65 -29.03
N ILE A 7 -3.02 10.43 -29.30
CA ILE A 7 -3.91 9.63 -28.45
C ILE A 7 -3.46 8.16 -28.41
N ARG A 8 -3.08 7.60 -29.56
CA ARG A 8 -2.57 6.24 -29.68
C ARG A 8 -1.25 6.08 -28.91
N ASN A 9 -0.30 6.99 -29.09
CA ASN A 9 0.97 6.98 -28.36
C ASN A 9 0.78 7.10 -26.85
N LEU A 10 -0.16 7.95 -26.41
CA LEU A 10 -0.50 8.10 -25.00
C LEU A 10 -1.11 6.81 -24.42
N ARG A 11 -2.01 6.14 -25.16
CA ARG A 11 -2.59 4.85 -24.75
C ARG A 11 -1.53 3.76 -24.63
N HIS A 12 -0.62 3.64 -25.60
CA HIS A 12 0.49 2.69 -25.53
C HIS A 12 1.38 2.96 -24.31
N THR A 13 1.67 4.23 -24.04
CA THR A 13 2.45 4.66 -22.87
C THR A 13 1.79 4.24 -21.55
N PHE A 14 0.48 4.47 -21.38
CA PHE A 14 -0.25 4.04 -20.17
C PHE A 14 -0.29 2.52 -19.98
N LEU A 15 -0.43 1.76 -21.07
CA LEU A 15 -0.41 0.29 -21.03
C LEU A 15 0.98 -0.23 -20.62
N LEU A 16 2.06 0.34 -21.15
CA LEU A 16 3.42 0.00 -20.75
C LEU A 16 3.67 0.28 -19.27
N TYR A 17 3.28 1.46 -18.78
CA TYR A 17 3.44 1.79 -17.36
C TYR A 17 2.63 0.86 -16.45
N SER A 18 1.41 0.51 -16.86
CA SER A 18 0.55 -0.38 -16.07
C SER A 18 1.03 -1.83 -16.10
N TRP A 19 1.68 -2.26 -17.19
CA TRP A 19 2.40 -3.52 -17.27
C TRP A 19 3.61 -3.55 -16.33
N HIS A 20 4.46 -2.52 -16.36
CA HIS A 20 5.60 -2.42 -15.44
C HIS A 20 5.15 -2.40 -13.98
N TYR A 21 4.09 -1.65 -13.66
CA TYR A 21 3.51 -1.64 -12.32
C TYR A 21 3.01 -3.03 -11.89
N TYR A 22 2.38 -3.78 -12.79
CA TYR A 22 1.97 -5.16 -12.50
C TYR A 22 3.16 -6.08 -12.22
N VAL A 23 4.22 -6.00 -13.02
CA VAL A 23 5.46 -6.76 -12.78
C VAL A 23 6.07 -6.40 -11.41
N LEU A 24 6.09 -5.12 -11.04
CA LEU A 24 6.55 -4.71 -9.71
C LEU A 24 5.74 -5.36 -8.59
N LYS A 25 4.41 -5.45 -8.73
CA LYS A 25 3.56 -6.13 -7.73
C LYS A 25 3.79 -7.63 -7.67
N LEU A 26 4.08 -8.28 -8.79
CA LEU A 26 4.49 -9.69 -8.80
C LEU A 26 5.83 -9.90 -8.09
N LEU A 27 6.81 -9.00 -8.29
CA LEU A 27 8.09 -9.06 -7.60
C LEU A 27 7.94 -8.85 -6.09
N ASP A 28 7.10 -7.90 -5.67
CA ASP A 28 6.78 -7.69 -4.25
C ASP A 28 6.15 -8.93 -3.59
N LEU A 29 5.24 -9.62 -4.32
CA LEU A 29 4.64 -10.86 -3.86
C LEU A 29 5.65 -11.99 -3.81
N ALA A 30 6.56 -12.07 -4.79
CA ALA A 30 7.64 -13.05 -4.81
C ALA A 30 8.60 -12.85 -3.62
N ASP A 31 8.99 -11.63 -3.30
CA ASP A 31 9.81 -11.31 -2.12
C ASP A 31 9.11 -11.78 -0.83
N THR A 32 7.81 -11.50 -0.71
CA THR A 32 6.99 -11.99 0.41
C THR A 32 6.98 -13.52 0.47
N LEU A 33 6.82 -14.21 -0.66
CA LEU A 33 6.85 -15.67 -0.74
C LEU A 33 8.22 -16.22 -0.32
N PHE A 34 9.32 -15.61 -0.77
CA PHE A 34 10.67 -15.99 -0.35
C PHE A 34 10.91 -15.78 1.15
N MET A 35 10.36 -14.72 1.75
CA MET A 35 10.44 -14.51 3.19
C MET A 35 9.68 -15.57 3.98
N VAL A 36 8.48 -15.96 3.51
CA VAL A 36 7.69 -17.07 4.11
C VAL A 36 8.46 -18.38 4.00
N LEU A 37 9.01 -18.69 2.83
CA LEU A 37 9.80 -19.91 2.60
C LEU A 37 11.06 -19.98 3.46
N ARG A 38 11.67 -18.82 3.78
CA ARG A 38 12.84 -18.72 4.69
C ARG A 38 12.46 -18.71 6.18
N LYS A 39 11.17 -18.89 6.53
CA LYS A 39 10.66 -18.84 7.92
C LYS A 39 11.05 -17.56 8.67
N LYS A 40 11.15 -16.43 7.98
CA LYS A 40 11.42 -15.12 8.58
C LYS A 40 10.11 -14.45 9.03
N ASP A 41 9.31 -15.19 9.80
CA ASP A 41 7.92 -14.84 10.12
C ASP A 41 7.78 -13.57 10.99
N SER A 42 8.86 -13.13 11.65
CA SER A 42 8.85 -11.93 12.49
C SER A 42 8.60 -10.62 11.71
N HIS A 43 8.82 -10.62 10.39
CA HIS A 43 8.58 -9.45 9.53
C HIS A 43 7.27 -9.54 8.72
N ILE A 44 6.66 -10.72 8.62
CA ILE A 44 5.50 -10.96 7.74
C ILE A 44 4.23 -10.97 8.59
N THR A 45 3.47 -9.88 8.51
CA THR A 45 2.14 -9.84 9.14
C THR A 45 1.08 -10.37 8.17
N PHE A 46 -0.03 -10.87 8.72
CA PHE A 46 -1.21 -11.22 7.89
C PHE A 46 -1.65 -10.06 6.99
N LEU A 47 -1.58 -8.82 7.51
CA LEU A 47 -1.85 -7.60 6.76
C LEU A 47 -0.95 -7.47 5.52
N HIS A 48 0.34 -7.72 5.67
CA HIS A 48 1.31 -7.67 4.57
C HIS A 48 0.93 -8.68 3.48
N LEU A 49 0.72 -9.94 3.84
CA LEU A 49 0.38 -10.99 2.88
C LEU A 49 -0.96 -10.72 2.17
N TYR A 50 -1.99 -10.31 2.93
CA TYR A 50 -3.30 -9.97 2.38
C TYR A 50 -3.20 -8.80 1.39
N HIS A 51 -2.50 -7.73 1.77
CA HIS A 51 -2.28 -6.56 0.92
C HIS A 51 -1.54 -6.93 -0.38
N HIS A 52 -0.41 -7.63 -0.30
CA HIS A 52 0.38 -7.97 -1.49
C HIS A 52 -0.39 -8.90 -2.45
N THR A 53 -1.15 -9.85 -1.91
CA THR A 53 -2.00 -10.74 -2.73
C THR A 53 -3.15 -9.98 -3.40
N ALA A 54 -3.86 -9.13 -2.65
CA ALA A 54 -4.95 -8.32 -3.18
C ALA A 54 -4.44 -7.38 -4.27
N MET A 55 -3.33 -6.66 -4.04
CA MET A 55 -2.78 -5.71 -5.01
C MET A 55 -2.42 -6.38 -6.34
N VAL A 56 -1.84 -7.59 -6.33
CA VAL A 56 -1.56 -8.36 -7.56
C VAL A 56 -2.85 -8.73 -8.29
N PHE A 57 -3.81 -9.30 -7.58
CA PHE A 57 -5.09 -9.75 -8.15
C PHE A 57 -5.86 -8.60 -8.82
N PHE A 58 -6.03 -7.49 -8.10
CA PHE A 58 -6.76 -6.35 -8.63
C PHE A 58 -6.01 -5.61 -9.73
N THR A 59 -4.68 -5.50 -9.65
CA THR A 59 -3.89 -4.89 -10.73
C THR A 59 -3.97 -5.72 -12.02
N TRP A 60 -3.93 -7.05 -11.90
CA TRP A 60 -4.14 -7.95 -13.02
C TRP A 60 -5.53 -7.78 -13.65
N TYR A 61 -6.56 -7.74 -12.80
CA TYR A 61 -7.94 -7.52 -13.25
C TYR A 61 -8.11 -6.15 -13.93
N SER A 62 -7.57 -5.08 -13.35
CA SER A 62 -7.60 -3.73 -13.95
C SER A 62 -6.91 -3.67 -15.30
N ASN A 63 -5.74 -4.31 -15.45
CA ASN A 63 -5.02 -4.36 -16.73
C ASN A 63 -5.78 -5.15 -17.80
N ARG A 64 -6.50 -6.19 -17.41
CA ARG A 64 -7.21 -7.07 -18.37
C ARG A 64 -8.56 -6.50 -18.80
N PHE A 65 -9.30 -5.85 -17.90
CA PHE A 65 -10.71 -5.53 -18.12
C PHE A 65 -11.05 -4.04 -18.08
N ILE A 66 -10.16 -3.17 -17.61
CA ILE A 66 -10.46 -1.74 -17.39
C ILE A 66 -9.48 -0.84 -18.14
N LYS A 67 -9.95 0.36 -18.49
CA LYS A 67 -9.11 1.44 -19.01
C LYS A 67 -8.04 1.77 -17.95
N ALA A 68 -6.79 1.37 -18.21
CA ALA A 68 -5.60 1.55 -17.36
C ALA A 68 -5.46 2.96 -16.73
N GLN A 69 -6.06 3.97 -17.36
CA GLN A 69 -6.04 5.36 -16.95
C GLN A 69 -6.58 5.61 -15.53
N GLN A 70 -7.64 4.92 -15.08
CA GLN A 70 -8.20 5.13 -13.73
C GLN A 70 -7.29 4.57 -12.62
N ALA A 71 -6.61 3.47 -12.89
CA ALA A 71 -5.69 2.85 -11.93
C ALA A 71 -4.34 3.58 -11.84
N THR A 72 -4.03 4.45 -12.81
CA THR A 72 -2.72 5.12 -12.91
C THR A 72 -2.46 6.08 -11.75
N ILE A 73 -3.45 6.90 -11.35
CA ILE A 73 -3.27 7.87 -10.25
C ILE A 73 -3.05 7.15 -8.90
N PRO A 74 -3.90 6.18 -8.47
CA PRO A 74 -3.64 5.41 -7.26
C PRO A 74 -2.31 4.64 -7.30
N ALA A 75 -1.94 4.08 -8.46
CA ALA A 75 -0.67 3.38 -8.63
C ALA A 75 0.53 4.31 -8.45
N PHE A 76 0.48 5.53 -9.02
CA PHE A 76 1.55 6.50 -8.88
C PHE A 76 1.76 6.92 -7.41
N ILE A 77 0.68 7.26 -6.70
CA ILE A 77 0.76 7.62 -5.27
C ILE A 77 1.33 6.44 -4.47
N ASN A 78 0.89 5.21 -4.78
CA ASN A 78 1.42 4.01 -4.14
C ASN A 78 2.92 3.86 -4.36
N LEU A 79 3.41 4.03 -5.59
CA LEU A 79 4.84 3.93 -5.91
C LEU A 79 5.68 4.95 -5.13
N VAL A 80 5.21 6.19 -4.99
CA VAL A 80 5.90 7.22 -4.21
C VAL A 80 6.02 6.82 -2.74
N VAL A 81 4.90 6.42 -2.11
CA VAL A 81 4.90 6.02 -0.71
C VAL A 81 5.70 4.74 -0.47
N HIS A 82 5.61 3.78 -1.39
CA HIS A 82 6.35 2.52 -1.33
C HIS A 82 7.85 2.76 -1.48
N THR A 83 8.27 3.66 -2.35
CA THR A 83 9.69 4.06 -2.48
C THR A 83 10.23 4.58 -1.15
N ILE A 84 9.48 5.45 -0.46
CA ILE A 84 9.87 5.98 0.86
C ILE A 84 9.91 4.85 1.91
N MET A 85 8.92 3.95 1.89
CA MET A 85 8.87 2.81 2.81
C MET A 85 10.05 1.85 2.61
N TYR A 86 10.37 1.48 1.37
CA TYR A 86 11.48 0.58 1.06
C TYR A 86 12.83 1.23 1.37
N LEU A 87 12.97 2.55 1.15
CA LEU A 87 14.15 3.28 1.58
C LEU A 87 14.35 3.17 3.10
N TYR A 88 13.27 3.32 3.89
CA TYR A 88 13.35 3.13 5.34
C TYR A 88 13.77 1.69 5.71
N TYR A 89 13.19 0.68 5.07
CA TYR A 89 13.56 -0.71 5.35
C TYR A 89 14.99 -1.03 4.93
N PHE A 90 15.45 -0.49 3.80
CA PHE A 90 16.84 -0.58 3.38
C PHE A 90 17.78 0.03 4.41
N LEU A 91 17.49 1.24 4.90
CA LEU A 91 18.26 1.89 5.97
C LEU A 91 18.26 1.07 7.27
N ALA A 92 17.16 0.38 7.58
CA ALA A 92 17.05 -0.49 8.76
C ALA A 92 17.94 -1.74 8.69
N THR A 93 18.44 -2.12 7.50
CA THR A 93 19.32 -3.28 7.33
C THR A 93 20.78 -3.03 7.73
N PHE A 94 21.23 -1.78 7.80
CA PHE A 94 22.61 -1.41 8.18
C PHE A 94 22.93 -1.58 9.68
N GLY A 95 22.04 -2.22 10.44
CA GLY A 95 22.30 -2.62 11.82
C GLY A 95 21.89 -1.59 12.88
N PRO A 96 22.22 -1.85 14.15
CA PRO A 96 21.72 -1.09 15.29
C PRO A 96 22.20 0.36 15.33
N GLU A 97 23.33 0.69 14.70
CA GLU A 97 23.82 2.07 14.60
C GLU A 97 22.90 2.94 13.74
N MET A 98 22.38 2.40 12.62
CA MET A 98 21.43 3.12 11.77
C MET A 98 20.01 3.13 12.35
N GLN A 99 19.60 2.09 13.08
CA GLN A 99 18.27 2.02 13.69
C GLN A 99 17.99 3.15 14.70
N LYS A 100 19.03 3.70 15.35
CA LYS A 100 18.90 4.88 16.25
C LYS A 100 18.34 6.10 15.52
N TYR A 101 18.68 6.28 14.24
CA TYR A 101 18.22 7.40 13.43
C TYR A 101 16.83 7.18 12.82
N LEU A 102 16.24 5.98 12.97
CA LEU A 102 14.97 5.59 12.36
C LEU A 102 13.73 5.90 13.24
N TRP A 103 13.76 6.99 14.01
CA TRP A 103 12.67 7.42 14.89
C TRP A 103 11.37 7.79 14.13
N TRP A 104 11.49 8.14 12.85
CA TRP A 104 10.41 8.56 11.96
C TRP A 104 9.52 7.41 11.43
N LYS A 105 9.68 6.17 11.91
CA LYS A 105 8.81 5.02 11.57
C LYS A 105 7.31 5.35 11.71
N ARG A 106 6.94 6.10 12.75
CA ARG A 106 5.55 6.51 12.99
C ARG A 106 5.03 7.45 11.90
N HIS A 107 5.88 8.32 11.36
CA HIS A 107 5.50 9.23 10.26
C HIS A 107 5.26 8.45 8.97
N LEU A 108 6.04 7.41 8.70
CA LEU A 108 5.80 6.52 7.56
C LEU A 108 4.43 5.86 7.62
N THR A 109 4.03 5.31 8.78
CA THR A 109 2.69 4.72 8.93
C THR A 109 1.58 5.77 8.75
N LYS A 110 1.81 7.03 9.16
CA LYS A 110 0.85 8.12 8.90
C LYS A 110 0.74 8.48 7.42
N ILE A 111 1.87 8.52 6.70
CA ILE A 111 1.89 8.77 5.25
C ILE A 111 1.14 7.66 4.51
N GLN A 112 1.35 6.40 4.88
CA GLN A 112 0.62 5.26 4.32
C GLN A 112 -0.89 5.36 4.58
N LEU A 113 -1.30 5.75 5.80
CA LEU A 113 -2.71 5.95 6.11
C LEU A 113 -3.31 7.12 5.31
N GLY A 114 -2.56 8.20 5.13
CA GLY A 114 -2.92 9.33 4.28
C GLY A 114 -3.10 8.93 2.81
N GLN A 115 -2.22 8.09 2.27
CA GLN A 115 -2.38 7.51 0.93
C GLN A 115 -3.71 6.79 0.80
N PHE A 116 -4.05 5.91 1.74
CA PHE A 116 -5.32 5.16 1.65
C PHE A 116 -6.53 6.10 1.68
N ALA A 117 -6.53 7.13 2.52
CA ALA A 117 -7.59 8.13 2.55
C ALA A 117 -7.73 8.88 1.20
N LEU A 118 -6.61 9.27 0.58
CA LEU A 118 -6.61 9.92 -0.74
C LEU A 118 -7.13 8.99 -1.83
N VAL A 119 -6.75 7.70 -1.80
CA VAL A 119 -7.26 6.71 -2.76
C VAL A 119 -8.75 6.48 -2.59
N ILE A 120 -9.27 6.37 -1.35
CA ILE A 120 -10.71 6.26 -1.10
C ILE A 120 -11.45 7.47 -1.64
N LEU A 121 -10.97 8.69 -1.38
CA LEU A 121 -11.56 9.92 -1.90
C LEU A 121 -11.58 9.93 -3.44
N TYR A 122 -10.48 9.55 -4.07
CA TYR A 122 -10.38 9.47 -5.53
C TYR A 122 -11.38 8.48 -6.12
N LEU A 123 -11.50 7.28 -5.54
CA LEU A 123 -12.45 6.27 -6.00
C LEU A 123 -13.91 6.69 -5.77
N TRP A 124 -14.19 7.36 -4.65
CA TRP A 124 -15.50 7.91 -4.36
C TRP A 124 -15.92 8.99 -5.37
N LEU A 125 -14.99 9.88 -5.75
CA LEU A 125 -15.22 10.88 -6.79
C LEU A 125 -15.47 10.23 -8.16
N LEU A 126 -14.71 9.18 -8.50
CA LEU A 126 -14.93 8.42 -9.73
C LEU A 126 -16.31 7.74 -9.77
N TYR A 127 -16.76 7.21 -8.64
CA TYR A 127 -18.08 6.61 -8.51
C TYR A 127 -19.20 7.62 -8.75
N HIS A 128 -19.07 8.85 -8.23
CA HIS A 128 -20.10 9.88 -8.38
C HIS A 128 -20.11 10.57 -9.75
N LYS A 129 -19.01 10.50 -10.50
CA LYS A 129 -18.87 11.12 -11.83
C LYS A 129 -19.45 10.28 -12.98
N ASP A 130 -20.13 9.16 -12.71
CA ASP A 130 -20.69 8.23 -13.71
C ASP A 130 -19.75 7.96 -14.89
N CYS A 131 -18.47 7.70 -14.58
CA CYS A 131 -17.52 7.28 -15.60
C CYS A 131 -17.93 5.90 -16.14
N ASP A 132 -17.76 5.74 -17.45
CA ASP A 132 -18.14 4.60 -18.30
C ASP A 132 -17.32 3.31 -18.01
N VAL A 133 -17.28 2.93 -16.73
CA VAL A 133 -16.50 1.84 -16.15
C VAL A 133 -17.43 1.01 -15.28
N SER A 134 -17.20 -0.31 -15.22
CA SER A 134 -17.98 -1.23 -14.41
C SER A 134 -18.06 -0.76 -12.95
N GLN A 135 -19.23 -0.24 -12.55
CA GLN A 135 -19.49 0.25 -11.19
C GLN A 135 -19.26 -0.85 -10.16
N ALA A 136 -19.54 -2.12 -10.52
CA ALA A 136 -19.27 -3.27 -9.67
C ALA A 136 -17.79 -3.39 -9.30
N PHE A 137 -16.86 -3.18 -10.24
CA PHE A 137 -15.44 -3.21 -9.94
C PHE A 137 -15.02 -2.08 -8.99
N ASN A 138 -15.49 -0.86 -9.24
CA ASN A 138 -15.19 0.29 -8.37
C ASN A 138 -15.67 0.05 -6.95
N VAL A 139 -16.87 -0.52 -6.76
CA VAL A 139 -17.40 -0.87 -5.43
C VAL A 139 -16.55 -1.93 -4.75
N ILE A 140 -16.20 -3.02 -5.45
CA ILE A 140 -15.34 -4.08 -4.88
C ILE A 140 -13.97 -3.52 -4.49
N TRP A 141 -13.40 -2.64 -5.32
CA TRP A 141 -12.11 -2.02 -5.06
C TRP A 141 -12.17 -1.06 -3.86
N ILE A 142 -13.22 -0.25 -3.74
CA ILE A 142 -13.46 0.59 -2.55
C ILE A 142 -13.54 -0.28 -1.29
N ILE A 143 -14.30 -1.37 -1.33
CA ILE A 143 -14.42 -2.31 -0.20
C ILE A 143 -13.04 -2.86 0.19
N ASN A 144 -12.23 -3.29 -0.79
CA ASN A 144 -10.90 -3.81 -0.53
C ASN A 144 -9.97 -2.77 0.13
N VAL A 145 -9.96 -1.53 -0.39
CA VAL A 145 -9.17 -0.43 0.18
C VAL A 145 -9.63 -0.09 1.60
N CYS A 146 -10.94 -0.11 1.87
CA CYS A 146 -11.49 0.07 3.21
C CYS A 146 -11.03 -1.03 4.19
N VAL A 147 -11.04 -2.30 3.78
CA VAL A 147 -10.55 -3.42 4.60
C VAL A 147 -9.07 -3.26 4.92
N ILE A 148 -8.23 -2.95 3.93
CA ILE A 148 -6.80 -2.71 4.12
C ILE A 148 -6.58 -1.53 5.07
N THR A 149 -7.34 -0.45 4.89
CA THR A 149 -7.28 0.73 5.77
C THR A 149 -7.62 0.36 7.21
N ALA A 150 -8.67 -0.42 7.44
CA ALA A 150 -9.06 -0.88 8.78
C ALA A 150 -7.96 -1.70 9.44
N PHE A 151 -7.31 -2.60 8.70
CA PHE A 151 -6.15 -3.34 9.22
C PHE A 151 -4.97 -2.43 9.56
N PHE A 152 -4.67 -1.43 8.73
CA PHE A 152 -3.61 -0.46 9.00
C PHE A 152 -3.92 0.43 10.21
N VAL A 153 -5.17 0.85 10.38
CA VAL A 153 -5.62 1.59 11.56
C VAL A 153 -5.49 0.73 12.81
N ASN A 154 -5.95 -0.52 12.77
CA ASN A 154 -5.78 -1.46 13.88
C ASN A 154 -4.30 -1.66 14.22
N PHE A 155 -3.44 -1.88 13.22
CA PHE A 155 -1.99 -1.97 13.42
C PHE A 155 -1.42 -0.71 14.07
N TYR A 156 -1.84 0.48 13.63
CA TYR A 156 -1.38 1.76 14.17
C TYR A 156 -1.80 1.94 15.63
N ILE A 157 -3.06 1.66 15.97
CA ILE A 157 -3.59 1.76 17.33
C ILE A 157 -2.86 0.79 18.25
N GLN A 158 -2.73 -0.47 17.86
CA GLN A 158 -2.07 -1.50 18.66
C GLN A 158 -0.59 -1.16 18.91
N THR A 159 0.13 -0.74 17.86
CA THR A 159 1.58 -0.52 17.92
C THR A 159 1.95 0.79 18.60
N TYR A 160 1.21 1.88 18.34
CA TYR A 160 1.62 3.23 18.74
C TYR A 160 0.77 3.85 19.85
N ILE A 161 -0.38 3.26 20.21
CA ILE A 161 -1.25 3.78 21.27
C ILE A 161 -1.31 2.78 22.44
N ILE A 162 -1.71 1.54 22.17
CA ILE A 162 -1.97 0.54 23.23
C ILE A 162 -0.68 0.02 23.85
N ARG A 163 0.26 -0.53 23.05
CA ARG A 163 1.52 -1.09 23.57
C ARG A 163 2.36 -0.10 24.40
N PRO A 164 2.56 1.16 23.97
CA PRO A 164 3.29 2.14 24.78
C PRO A 164 2.60 2.44 26.11
N ARG A 165 1.27 2.53 26.12
CA ARG A 165 0.48 2.74 27.34
C ARG A 165 0.64 1.58 28.33
N GLN A 166 0.49 0.34 27.87
CA GLN A 166 0.68 -0.85 28.71
C GLN A 166 2.11 -0.93 29.27
N THR A 167 3.11 -0.59 28.46
CA THR A 167 4.52 -0.58 28.91
C THR A 167 4.73 0.45 30.02
N HIS A 168 4.07 1.61 29.92
CA HIS A 168 4.12 2.65 30.96
C HIS A 168 3.39 2.21 32.24
N GLU A 169 2.19 1.63 32.13
CA GLU A 169 1.42 1.10 33.26
C GLU A 169 2.17 -0.02 33.99
N ASN A 170 2.79 -0.96 33.26
CA ASN A 170 3.59 -2.03 33.84
C ASN A 170 4.85 -1.50 34.58
N ARG A 171 5.50 -0.48 34.02
CA ARG A 171 6.65 0.17 34.68
C ARG A 171 6.26 0.91 35.95
N LEU A 172 5.05 1.49 35.99
CA LEU A 172 4.52 2.13 37.20
C LEU A 172 4.21 1.08 38.28
N HIS A 173 3.55 -0.02 37.94
CA HIS A 173 3.27 -1.10 38.88
C HIS A 173 4.55 -1.67 39.51
N HIS A 174 5.60 -1.90 38.70
CA HIS A 174 6.88 -2.41 39.21
C HIS A 174 7.65 -1.43 40.11
N LYS A 175 7.36 -0.13 40.07
CA LYS A 175 7.97 0.86 40.98
C LYS A 175 7.27 0.94 42.34
N ILE A 176 6.04 0.43 42.45
CA ILE A 176 5.18 0.53 43.65
C ILE A 176 5.24 -0.77 44.48
N THR A 177 5.74 -1.87 43.90
CA THR A 177 5.99 -3.15 44.57
C THR A 177 7.45 -3.29 44.93
#